data_AF-A0A388PLP1-F1
#
_entry.id   AF-A0A388PLP1-F1
#
_cell.length_a   1.000
_cell.length_b   1.000
_cell.length_c   1.000
_cell.angle_alpha   90.00
_cell.angle_beta   90.00
_cell.angle_gamma   90.00
#
_symmetry.space_group_name_H-M   'P 1'
#
loop_
_entity.id
_entity.type
_entity.pdbx_description
1 polymer ?
#
loop_
_entity_poly.entity_id
_entity_poly.type
_entity_poly.pdbx_seq_one_letter_code
_entity_poly.pdbx_strand_id
1 'polypeptide(L)' 'MTTPAPKLGWFVHALLGASILGGLGFLGGFFGPMIFKPEANQGPLLGIFITGPLGAVFGGIGGALVGWWRNRR' A
#
# COMPACT_ATOMS: atom_id res chain seq x y z
N MET A 1 -35.71 -8.67 7.95
CA MET A 1 -34.47 -8.51 8.73
C MET A 1 -33.39 -8.03 7.77
N THR A 2 -33.09 -6.73 7.77
CA THR A 2 -31.93 -6.21 7.03
C THR A 2 -30.71 -6.39 7.94
N THR A 3 -29.81 -7.30 7.58
CA THR A 3 -28.50 -7.38 8.23
C THR A 3 -27.79 -6.05 8.00
N PRO A 4 -27.42 -5.30 9.05
CA PRO A 4 -26.65 -4.08 8.86
C PRO A 4 -25.33 -4.46 8.18
N ALA A 5 -25.05 -3.86 7.02
CA ALA A 5 -23.77 -4.00 6.37
C ALA A 5 -22.66 -3.63 7.37
N PRO A 6 -21.62 -4.46 7.55
CA PRO A 6 -20.62 -4.22 8.57
C PRO A 6 -19.93 -2.87 8.31
N LYS A 7 -19.83 -2.04 9.34
CA LYS A 7 -19.11 -0.74 9.36
C LYS A 7 -17.59 -0.86 9.10
N LEU A 8 -17.13 -2.04 8.66
CA LEU A 8 -15.74 -2.42 8.41
C LEU A 8 -15.26 -2.00 7.01
N GLY A 9 -16.12 -1.40 6.17
CA GLY A 9 -15.80 -1.05 4.79
C GLY A 9 -14.52 -0.22 4.64
N TRP A 10 -14.34 0.82 5.46
CA TRP A 10 -13.14 1.67 5.41
C TRP A 10 -11.86 0.93 5.80
N PHE A 11 -11.94 -0.01 6.74
CA PHE A 11 -10.80 -0.83 7.16
C PHE A 11 -10.38 -1.81 6.07
N VAL A 12 -11.34 -2.44 5.39
CA VAL A 12 -11.05 -3.31 4.23
C VAL A 12 -10.36 -2.51 3.12
N HIS A 13 -10.85 -1.31 2.81
CA HIS A 13 -10.21 -0.47 1.80
C HIS A 13 -8.81 -0.02 2.23
N ALA A 14 -8.59 0.27 3.52
CA ALA A 14 -7.26 0.56 4.06
C ALA A 14 -6.29 -0.62 3.85
N LEU A 15 -6.70 -1.84 4.21
CA LEU A 15 -5.87 -3.02 4.01
C LEU A 15 -5.58 -3.29 2.54
N LEU A 16 -6.59 -3.15 1.67
CA LEU A 16 -6.41 -3.31 0.22
C LEU A 16 -5.45 -2.26 -0.34
N GLY A 17 -5.65 -0.99 0.01
CA GLY A 17 -4.77 0.10 -0.42
C GLY A 17 -3.34 -0.11 0.05
N ALA A 18 -3.15 -0.47 1.32
CA ALA A 18 -1.83 -0.76 1.90
C ALA A 18 -1.13 -1.91 1.18
N SER A 19 -1.83 -3.02 0.93
CA SER A 19 -1.27 -4.18 0.22
C SER A 19 -0.91 -3.87 -1.22
N ILE A 20 -1.77 -3.13 -1.95
CA ILE A 20 -1.54 -2.80 -3.35
C ILE A 20 -0.37 -1.82 -3.49
N LEU A 21 -0.44 -0.65 -2.85
CA LEU A 21 0.60 0.37 -2.97
C LEU A 21 1.89 -0.05 -2.27
N GLY A 22 1.80 -0.76 -1.14
CA GLY A 22 2.97 -1.34 -0.47
C GLY A 22 3.65 -2.40 -1.33
N GLY A 23 2.89 -3.28 -1.97
CA GLY A 23 3.41 -4.27 -2.92
C GLY A 23 4.08 -3.62 -4.13
N LEU A 24 3.42 -2.66 -4.78
CA LEU A 24 3.98 -1.93 -5.92
C LEU A 24 5.24 -1.14 -5.54
N GLY A 25 5.22 -0.45 -4.40
CA GLY A 25 6.37 0.28 -3.86
C GLY A 25 7.52 -0.66 -3.53
N PHE A 26 7.25 -1.80 -2.92
CA PHE A 26 8.25 -2.83 -2.63
C PHE A 26 8.86 -3.35 -3.94
N LEU A 27 8.07 -3.81 -4.89
CA LEU A 27 8.56 -4.36 -6.16
C LEU A 27 9.42 -3.33 -6.92
N GLY A 28 8.95 -2.09 -7.01
CA GLY A 28 9.68 -1.01 -7.66
C GLY A 28 11.01 -0.69 -6.97
N GLY A 29 11.03 -0.57 -5.64
CA GLY A 29 12.27 -0.27 -4.91
C GLY A 29 13.18 -1.48 -4.70
N PHE A 30 12.67 -2.70 -4.83
CA PHE A 30 13.45 -3.93 -4.71
C PHE A 30 14.18 -4.22 -6.02
N PHE A 31 13.44 -4.27 -7.13
CA PHE A 31 14.00 -4.60 -8.45
C PHE A 31 14.58 -3.38 -9.16
N GLY A 32 14.11 -2.17 -8.89
CA GLY A 32 14.59 -0.94 -9.52
C GLY A 32 16.10 -0.76 -9.39
N PRO A 33 16.70 -0.79 -8.18
CA PRO A 33 18.14 -0.72 -8.01
C PRO A 33 18.89 -1.85 -8.74
N MET A 34 18.35 -3.07 -8.75
CA MET A 34 19.00 -4.21 -9.43
C MET A 34 19.04 -4.04 -10.96
N ILE A 35 18.05 -3.37 -11.54
CA ILE A 35 17.96 -3.16 -12.99
C ILE A 35 18.73 -1.90 -13.41
N PHE A 36 18.56 -0.80 -12.68
CA PHE A 36 19.07 0.51 -13.11
C PHE A 36 20.41 0.91 -12.48
N LYS A 37 20.79 0.32 -11.34
CA LYS A 37 22.07 0.56 -10.64
C LYS A 37 22.60 -0.74 -10.00
N PRO A 38 22.85 -1.80 -10.79
CA PRO A 38 23.27 -3.10 -10.29
C PRO A 38 24.58 -3.06 -9.48
N GLU A 39 25.43 -2.06 -9.72
CA GLU A 39 26.68 -1.81 -8.99
C GLU A 39 26.49 -1.19 -7.60
N ALA A 40 25.28 -0.73 -7.25
CA ALA A 40 25.02 -0.17 -5.95
C ALA A 40 25.00 -1.27 -4.87
N ASN A 41 25.88 -1.16 -3.88
CA ASN A 41 25.99 -2.10 -2.75
C ASN A 41 24.73 -2.21 -1.87
N GLN A 42 23.72 -1.37 -2.11
CA GLN A 42 22.50 -1.29 -1.30
C GLN A 42 21.33 -2.11 -1.88
N GLY A 43 21.51 -2.79 -3.01
CA GLY A 43 20.59 -3.80 -3.55
C GLY A 43 19.10 -3.52 -3.29
N PRO A 44 18.34 -4.46 -2.69
CA PRO A 44 16.89 -4.33 -2.48
C PRO A 44 16.47 -3.41 -1.32
N LEU A 45 17.41 -2.78 -0.61
CA LEU A 45 17.11 -2.10 0.66
C LEU A 45 16.13 -0.93 0.50
N LEU A 46 16.14 -0.26 -0.66
CA LEU A 46 15.17 0.78 -1.00
C LEU A 46 13.74 0.25 -0.95
N GLY A 47 13.50 -0.93 -1.54
CA GLY A 47 12.22 -1.63 -1.54
C GLY A 47 11.76 -2.02 -0.13
N ILE A 48 12.68 -2.58 0.65
CA ILE A 48 12.38 -3.14 1.98
C ILE A 48 12.12 -2.05 3.02
N PHE A 49 12.95 -1.01 3.07
CA PHE A 49 12.92 -0.03 4.16
C PHE A 49 12.18 1.26 3.81
N ILE A 50 12.03 1.59 2.53
CA ILE A 50 11.50 2.90 2.11
C ILE A 50 10.25 2.73 1.27
N THR A 51 10.36 2.29 0.03
CA THR A 51 9.26 2.40 -0.94
C THR A 51 8.13 1.43 -0.65
N GLY A 52 8.41 0.22 -0.14
CA GLY A 52 7.40 -0.72 0.33
C GLY A 52 6.62 -0.19 1.55
N PRO A 53 7.29 0.13 2.67
CA PRO A 53 6.64 0.71 3.85
C PRO A 53 5.89 2.01 3.56
N LEU A 54 6.47 2.94 2.79
CA LEU A 54 5.79 4.18 2.42
C LEU A 54 4.56 3.90 1.55
N GLY A 55 4.67 3.00 0.57
CA GLY A 55 3.53 2.56 -0.24
C GLY A 55 2.41 1.98 0.62
N ALA A 56 2.73 1.18 1.63
CA ALA A 56 1.75 0.61 2.55
C ALA A 56 1.06 1.70 3.39
N VAL A 57 1.82 2.67 3.91
CA VAL A 57 1.27 3.80 4.68
C VAL A 57 0.35 4.66 3.81
N PHE A 58 0.82 5.12 2.66
CA PHE A 58 0.02 5.96 1.77
C PHE A 58 -1.19 5.23 1.20
N GLY A 59 -1.03 3.95 0.86
CA GLY A 59 -2.12 3.10 0.41
C GLY A 59 -3.15 2.85 1.50
N GLY A 60 -2.71 2.61 2.75
CA GLY A 60 -3.59 2.47 3.90
C GLY A 60 -4.42 3.71 4.15
N ILE A 61 -3.77 4.88 4.16
CA ILE A 61 -4.44 6.18 4.35
C ILE A 61 -5.42 6.44 3.19
N GLY A 62 -4.97 6.32 1.94
CA GLY A 62 -5.81 6.54 0.77
C GLY A 62 -7.01 5.60 0.71
N GLY A 63 -6.79 4.31 0.98
CA GLY A 63 -7.83 3.30 1.08
C GLY A 63 -8.85 3.60 2.17
N ALA A 64 -8.40 3.96 3.37
CA ALA A 64 -9.28 4.36 4.46
C ALA A 64 -10.14 5.57 4.09
N LEU A 65 -9.54 6.61 3.50
CA LEU A 65 -10.24 7.81 3.05
C LEU A 65 -11.29 7.51 1.98
N VAL A 66 -10.96 6.67 0.99
CA VAL A 66 -11.90 6.24 -0.05
C VAL A 66 -13.06 5.45 0.55
N GLY A 67 -12.76 4.46 1.41
CA GLY A 67 -13.81 3.65 2.03
C GLY A 67 -14.71 4.47 2.95
N TRP A 68 -14.16 5.43 3.67
CA TRP A 68 -14.92 6.37 4.50
C TRP A 68 -15.81 7.30 3.68
N TRP A 69 -15.28 7.87 2.59
CA TRP A 69 -16.05 8.76 1.70
C TRP A 69 -17.20 8.03 1.01
N ARG A 70 -16.96 6.79 0.57
CA ARG A 70 -18.00 5.94 -0.03
C ARG A 70 -19.09 5.54 0.96
N ASN A 71 -18.77 5.42 2.24
CA ASN A 71 -19.74 5.07 3.28
C ASN A 71 -20.58 6.28 3.76
N ARG A 72 -20.22 7.51 3.35
CA ARG A 72 -20.97 8.73 3.63
C ARG A 72 -21.94 9.15 2.52
N ARG A 73 -21.85 8.50 1.35
CA ARG A 73 -22.79 8.66 0.23
C ARG A 73 -23.82 7.54 0.28
#